data_AF-A0AAV7A7Q5-F1
#
_entry.id   AF-A0AAV7A7Q5-F1
#
_cell.length_a   1.000
_cell.length_b   1.000
_cell.length_c   1.000
_cell.angle_alpha   90.00
_cell.angle_beta   90.00
_cell.angle_gamma   90.00
#
_symmetry.space_group_name_H-M   'P 1'
#
loop_
_entity.id
_entity.type
_entity.pdbx_description
1 polymer ?
#
loop_
_entity_poly.entity_id
_entity_poly.type
_entity_poly.pdbx_seq_one_letter_code
_entity_poly.pdbx_strand_id
1 'polypeptide(L)'
;MYSGEDSFSREPFVVMFNAPGTVIEYFVLVPLHSAPKDAVREIDALYDVYQDVMEKFQTDNIIFLGDFNADCSYVTQPDWDSIRMYNSEDFTWLIPDEVDTTVGKSDCAYDRIVISGADLHNAIEPDSAKVFNFQKQYKLTQEQALAVSDHYPVELELMSA
;
A
#
# COMPACT_ATOMS: atom_id res chain seq x y z
N MET A 1 23.31 10.52 3.52
CA MET A 1 24.40 9.68 3.01
C MET A 1 23.77 8.33 2.68
N TYR A 2 23.63 7.99 1.40
CA TYR A 2 23.17 6.68 0.96
C TYR A 2 24.19 5.62 1.40
N SER A 3 23.78 4.64 2.20
CA SER A 3 24.67 3.63 2.80
C SER A 3 25.19 2.58 1.82
N GLY A 4 24.68 2.55 0.59
CA GLY A 4 25.07 1.54 -0.42
C GLY A 4 24.57 0.13 -0.10
N GLU A 5 23.72 -0.04 0.91
CA GLU A 5 22.89 -1.23 1.07
C GLU A 5 21.67 -1.13 0.17
N ASP A 6 21.34 -2.23 -0.50
CA ASP A 6 20.17 -2.34 -1.35
C ASP A 6 18.91 -2.32 -0.47
N SER A 7 18.16 -1.22 -0.52
CA SER A 7 17.01 -0.99 0.37
C SER A 7 15.83 -1.90 0.07
N PHE A 8 15.76 -2.50 -1.12
CA PHE A 8 14.63 -3.30 -1.55
C PHE A 8 15.10 -4.59 -2.23
N SER A 9 14.45 -5.71 -1.92
CA SER A 9 14.60 -6.94 -2.70
C SER A 9 13.98 -6.87 -4.09
N ARG A 10 13.00 -5.96 -4.26
CA ARG A 10 12.32 -5.62 -5.50
C ARG A 10 12.08 -4.11 -5.51
N GLU A 11 12.84 -3.39 -6.31
CA GLU A 11 12.83 -1.94 -6.33
C GLU A 11 11.45 -1.40 -6.76
N PRO A 12 10.84 -0.47 -6.00
CA PRO A 12 9.55 0.11 -6.37
C PRO A 12 9.56 0.79 -7.73
N PHE A 13 8.57 0.47 -8.57
CA PHE A 13 8.43 1.09 -9.89
C PHE A 13 7.51 2.32 -9.84
N VAL A 14 8.10 3.51 -9.79
CA VAL A 14 7.36 4.77 -9.63
C VAL A 14 6.75 5.23 -10.96
N VAL A 15 5.42 5.47 -10.97
CA VAL A 15 4.69 5.92 -12.18
C VAL A 15 3.80 7.11 -11.87
N MET A 16 3.96 8.21 -12.62
CA MET A 16 3.03 9.33 -12.59
C MET A 16 1.90 9.11 -13.61
N PHE A 17 0.65 9.20 -13.16
CA PHE A 17 -0.55 9.06 -13.97
C PHE A 17 -1.17 10.42 -14.28
N ASN A 18 -1.85 10.49 -15.42
CA ASN A 18 -2.84 11.51 -15.74
C ASN A 18 -4.21 10.81 -15.86
N ALA A 19 -5.15 11.18 -15.00
CA ALA A 19 -6.51 10.66 -14.91
C ALA A 19 -7.50 11.82 -15.11
N PRO A 20 -7.76 12.24 -16.35
CA PRO A 20 -8.56 13.45 -16.64
C PRO A 20 -10.07 13.32 -16.31
N GLY A 21 -10.51 12.16 -15.81
CA GLY A 21 -11.89 11.93 -15.37
C GLY A 21 -12.09 11.96 -13.86
N THR A 22 -11.03 12.18 -13.09
CA THR A 22 -11.06 12.21 -11.61
C THR A 22 -10.81 13.61 -11.09
N VAL A 23 -11.30 13.91 -9.87
CA VAL A 23 -11.03 15.18 -9.18
C VAL A 23 -9.53 15.44 -9.06
N ILE A 24 -8.75 14.37 -8.82
CA ILE A 24 -7.29 14.39 -8.85
C ILE A 24 -6.81 14.00 -10.26
N GLU A 25 -6.40 14.98 -11.07
CA GLU A 25 -5.95 14.69 -12.45
C GLU A 25 -4.57 14.03 -12.50
N TYR A 26 -3.67 14.34 -11.57
CA TYR A 26 -2.31 13.81 -11.55
C TYR A 26 -1.95 13.27 -10.17
N PHE A 27 -1.44 12.05 -10.14
CA PHE A 27 -0.94 11.40 -8.94
C PHE A 27 0.13 10.37 -9.30
N VAL A 28 0.88 9.92 -8.30
CA VAL A 28 1.94 8.92 -8.47
C VAL A 28 1.52 7.60 -7.82
N LEU A 29 1.76 6.48 -8.50
CA LEU A 29 1.67 5.15 -7.90
C LEU A 29 3.08 4.63 -7.61
N VAL A 30 3.25 4.05 -6.42
CA VAL A 30 4.46 3.38 -5.97
C VAL A 30 4.09 1.98 -5.47
N PRO A 31 4.19 0.95 -6.34
CA PRO A 31 3.95 -0.42 -5.93
C PRO A 31 5.14 -0.97 -5.14
N LEU A 32 4.86 -1.68 -4.05
CA LEU A 32 5.85 -2.49 -3.34
C LEU A 32 5.26 -3.87 -3.07
N HIS A 33 6.03 -4.90 -3.38
CA HIS A 33 5.84 -6.23 -2.82
C HIS A 33 7.08 -6.50 -1.97
N SER A 34 6.99 -6.42 -0.65
CA SER A 34 8.16 -6.46 0.22
C SER A 34 8.72 -7.87 0.41
N ALA A 35 10.00 -8.02 0.69
CA ALA A 35 10.50 -9.31 1.19
C ALA A 35 10.00 -9.53 2.62
N PRO A 36 9.34 -10.67 2.94
CA PRO A 36 8.70 -10.84 4.25
C PRO A 36 9.64 -10.71 5.45
N LYS A 37 10.91 -11.13 5.30
CA LYS A 37 11.93 -11.03 6.36
C LYS A 37 12.53 -9.64 6.51
N ASP A 38 12.30 -8.77 5.55
CA ASP A 38 12.81 -7.41 5.47
C ASP A 38 11.67 -6.38 5.47
N ALA A 39 10.42 -6.80 5.73
CA ALA A 39 9.22 -5.98 5.60
C ALA A 39 9.35 -4.64 6.34
N VAL A 40 9.77 -4.66 7.61
CA VAL A 40 10.00 -3.45 8.42
C VAL A 40 10.95 -2.47 7.71
N ARG A 41 12.07 -2.97 7.19
CA ARG A 41 13.11 -2.16 6.52
C ARG A 41 12.64 -1.64 5.16
N GLU A 42 12.00 -2.49 4.36
CA GLU A 42 11.52 -2.09 3.02
C GLU A 42 10.35 -1.11 3.12
N ILE A 43 9.42 -1.30 4.05
CA ILE A 43 8.33 -0.34 4.30
C ILE A 43 8.90 0.99 4.81
N ASP A 44 9.86 0.99 5.75
CA ASP A 44 10.50 2.23 6.20
C ASP A 44 11.21 2.96 5.04
N ALA A 45 11.87 2.22 4.16
CA ALA A 45 12.55 2.78 2.99
C ALA A 45 11.58 3.43 1.98
N LEU A 46 10.27 3.14 2.00
CA LEU A 46 9.28 3.88 1.19
C LEU A 46 9.24 5.37 1.56
N TYR A 47 9.62 5.75 2.78
CA TYR A 47 9.77 7.15 3.14
C TYR A 47 10.85 7.85 2.29
N ASP A 48 11.96 7.16 1.99
CA ASP A 48 13.01 7.72 1.14
C ASP A 48 12.55 7.80 -0.33
N VAL A 49 11.71 6.85 -0.77
CA VAL A 49 11.05 6.91 -2.09
C VAL A 49 10.08 8.09 -2.16
N TYR A 50 9.30 8.34 -1.11
CA TYR A 50 8.45 9.52 -0.99
C TYR A 50 9.25 10.82 -1.20
N GLN A 51 10.39 10.97 -0.53
CA GLN A 51 11.26 12.14 -0.68
C GLN A 51 11.81 12.26 -2.12
N ASP A 52 12.21 11.15 -2.75
CA ASP A 52 12.70 11.14 -4.13
C ASP A 52 11.61 11.52 -5.14
N VAL A 53 10.37 11.07 -4.92
CA VAL A 53 9.21 11.48 -5.75
C VAL A 53 8.92 12.96 -5.58
N MET A 54 8.89 13.46 -4.34
CA MET A 54 8.72 14.88 -4.05
C MET A 54 9.77 15.73 -4.78
N GLU A 55 11.03 15.30 -4.77
CA GLU A 55 12.13 16.00 -5.46
C GLU A 55 11.99 15.94 -6.99
N LYS A 56 11.69 14.77 -7.57
CA LYS A 56 11.70 14.56 -9.02
C LYS A 56 10.43 15.01 -9.72
N PHE A 57 9.28 14.70 -9.14
CA PHE A 57 7.96 14.93 -9.75
C PHE A 57 7.24 16.14 -9.16
N GLN A 58 7.73 16.72 -8.06
CA GLN A 58 7.19 17.95 -7.48
C GLN A 58 5.71 17.81 -7.08
N THR A 59 5.33 16.64 -6.56
CA THR A 59 3.97 16.35 -6.06
C THR A 59 4.01 15.43 -4.85
N ASP A 60 3.13 15.70 -3.89
CA ASP A 60 2.85 14.89 -2.70
C ASP A 60 1.65 13.96 -2.88
N ASN A 61 0.92 14.04 -4.00
CA ASN A 61 -0.21 13.18 -4.34
C ASN A 61 0.27 11.79 -4.76
N ILE A 62 0.55 10.94 -3.77
CA ILE A 62 1.19 9.64 -3.98
C ILE A 62 0.35 8.54 -3.32
N ILE A 63 0.15 7.44 -4.03
CA ILE A 63 -0.43 6.20 -3.51
C ILE A 63 0.66 5.13 -3.50
N PHE A 64 1.02 4.67 -2.31
CA PHE A 64 1.84 3.49 -2.10
C PHE A 64 0.90 2.29 -1.92
N LEU A 65 1.14 1.20 -2.65
CA LEU A 65 0.27 0.02 -2.54
C LEU A 65 0.96 -1.31 -2.84
N GLY A 66 0.39 -2.40 -2.34
CA GLY A 66 0.80 -3.75 -2.64
C GLY A 66 0.93 -4.63 -1.40
N ASP A 67 1.50 -5.82 -1.59
CA ASP A 67 1.81 -6.75 -0.50
C ASP A 67 3.03 -6.26 0.28
N PHE A 68 2.78 -5.50 1.35
CA PHE A 68 3.84 -4.97 2.19
C PHE A 68 4.30 -5.99 3.23
N ASN A 69 3.65 -7.16 3.35
CA ASN A 69 3.83 -8.08 4.46
C ASN A 69 3.70 -7.35 5.83
N ALA A 70 2.82 -6.35 5.90
CA ALA A 70 2.77 -5.36 6.98
C ALA A 70 1.95 -5.79 8.21
N ASP A 71 2.08 -7.04 8.64
CA ASP A 71 1.41 -7.53 9.85
C ASP A 71 2.02 -8.85 10.37
N CYS A 72 1.41 -9.41 11.41
CA CYS A 72 1.63 -10.73 11.95
C CYS A 72 3.09 -10.93 12.37
N SER A 73 3.76 -11.97 11.87
CA SER A 73 5.15 -12.26 12.26
C SER A 73 6.19 -11.41 11.53
N TYR A 74 5.79 -10.65 10.51
CA TYR A 74 6.71 -9.90 9.66
C TYR A 74 6.86 -8.45 10.12
N VAL A 75 5.76 -7.84 10.58
CA VAL A 75 5.76 -6.54 11.25
C VAL A 75 4.92 -6.68 12.52
N THR A 76 5.59 -6.63 13.67
CA THR A 76 4.94 -6.74 14.99
C THR A 76 4.61 -5.36 15.55
N GLN A 77 3.76 -5.28 16.57
CA GLN A 77 3.34 -4.00 17.17
C GLN A 77 4.51 -3.04 17.51
N PRO A 78 5.64 -3.50 18.11
CA PRO A 78 6.78 -2.62 18.38
C PRO A 78 7.56 -2.20 17.13
N ASP A 79 7.49 -2.94 16.03
CA ASP A 79 8.22 -2.61 14.81
C ASP A 79 7.65 -1.35 14.14
N TRP A 80 6.36 -1.09 14.30
CA TRP A 80 5.69 0.09 13.77
C TRP A 80 6.32 1.41 14.23
N ASP A 81 6.86 1.46 15.45
CA ASP A 81 7.58 2.64 15.98
C ASP A 81 8.83 3.00 15.17
N SER A 82 9.35 2.05 14.38
CA SER A 82 10.55 2.23 13.54
C SER A 82 10.25 2.59 12.08
N ILE A 83 8.98 2.52 11.66
CA ILE A 83 8.58 2.78 10.27
C ILE A 83 8.19 4.25 10.11
N ARG A 84 9.03 5.05 9.46
CA ARG A 84 8.83 6.51 9.34
C ARG A 84 7.50 6.90 8.70
N MET A 85 7.09 6.15 7.67
CA MET A 85 5.82 6.37 6.97
C MET A 85 4.59 6.13 7.86
N TYR A 86 4.68 5.22 8.84
CA TYR A 86 3.58 4.93 9.76
C TYR A 86 3.44 6.01 10.85
N ASN A 87 4.56 6.62 11.25
CA ASN A 87 4.61 7.59 12.35
C ASN A 87 4.51 9.07 11.90
N SER A 88 4.38 9.32 10.60
CA SER A 88 4.27 10.68 10.06
C SER A 88 2.83 11.04 9.74
N GLU A 89 2.42 12.26 10.09
CA GLU A 89 1.10 12.83 9.78
C GLU A 89 0.89 13.08 8.28
N ASP A 90 1.96 13.00 7.48
CA ASP A 90 1.92 13.17 6.02
C ASP A 90 1.24 11.98 5.32
N PHE A 91 1.08 10.84 6.01
CA PHE A 91 0.57 9.61 5.42
C PHE A 91 -0.71 9.13 6.10
N THR A 92 -1.66 8.68 5.28
CA THR A 92 -2.87 7.99 5.74
C THR A 92 -2.84 6.54 5.27
N TRP A 93 -2.89 5.61 6.22
CA TRP A 93 -3.02 4.18 5.96
C TRP A 93 -4.50 3.83 5.78
N LEU A 94 -4.91 3.49 4.56
CA LEU A 94 -6.31 3.31 4.19
C LEU A 94 -6.81 1.88 4.43
N ILE A 95 -5.90 0.90 4.52
CA ILE A 95 -6.22 -0.46 4.95
C ILE A 95 -5.76 -0.62 6.41
N PRO A 96 -6.70 -0.70 7.38
CA PRO A 96 -6.40 -0.83 8.79
C PRO A 96 -5.71 -2.15 9.14
N ASP A 97 -5.03 -2.17 10.29
CA ASP A 97 -4.30 -3.34 10.79
C ASP A 97 -5.22 -4.53 11.12
N GLU A 98 -6.50 -4.28 11.39
CA GLU A 98 -7.48 -5.31 11.76
C GLU A 98 -8.13 -6.01 10.56
N VAL A 99 -7.73 -5.67 9.33
CA VAL A 99 -8.36 -6.17 8.11
C VAL A 99 -7.54 -7.31 7.50
N ASP A 100 -8.14 -8.51 7.46
CA ASP A 100 -7.56 -9.67 6.77
C ASP A 100 -7.50 -9.46 5.25
N THR A 101 -6.29 -9.45 4.70
CA THR A 101 -6.04 -9.39 3.26
C THR A 101 -5.69 -10.76 2.68
N THR A 102 -5.77 -11.83 3.46
CA THR A 102 -5.32 -13.17 3.05
C THR A 102 -6.49 -14.11 2.73
N VAL A 103 -6.33 -14.91 1.68
CA VAL A 103 -7.27 -16.00 1.35
C VAL A 103 -6.99 -17.22 2.23
N GLY A 104 -5.79 -17.31 2.80
CA GLY A 104 -5.29 -18.44 3.58
C GLY A 104 -6.02 -18.68 4.91
N LYS A 105 -5.30 -19.26 5.87
CA LYS A 105 -5.81 -19.47 7.24
C LYS A 105 -5.30 -18.42 8.24
N SER A 106 -4.49 -17.50 7.76
CA SER A 106 -4.04 -16.33 8.49
C SER A 106 -5.18 -15.33 8.63
N ASP A 107 -4.98 -14.38 9.53
CA ASP A 107 -5.77 -13.17 9.70
C ASP A 107 -4.72 -12.07 9.80
N CYS A 108 -4.33 -11.52 8.65
CA CYS A 108 -3.18 -10.60 8.55
C CYS A 108 -3.46 -9.49 7.53
N ALA A 109 -3.13 -8.26 7.89
CA ALA A 109 -3.20 -7.07 7.04
C ALA A 109 -1.90 -6.88 6.22
N TYR A 110 -1.56 -7.85 5.36
CA TYR A 110 -0.32 -7.80 4.57
C TYR A 110 -0.37 -6.76 3.45
N ASP A 111 -1.49 -6.70 2.74
CA ASP A 111 -1.68 -5.81 1.60
C ASP A 111 -2.17 -4.45 2.06
N ARG A 112 -1.53 -3.38 1.58
CA ARG A 112 -1.80 -2.03 2.08
C ARG A 112 -2.02 -1.05 0.95
N ILE A 113 -2.74 0.01 1.31
CA ILE A 113 -2.85 1.24 0.53
C ILE A 113 -2.52 2.36 1.50
N VAL A 114 -1.49 3.14 1.18
CA VAL A 114 -1.04 4.29 1.96
C VAL A 114 -0.98 5.48 1.03
N ILE A 115 -1.51 6.62 1.46
CA ILE A 115 -1.57 7.83 0.63
C ILE A 115 -0.86 9.00 1.30
N SER A 116 -0.40 9.95 0.50
CA SER A 116 0.04 11.27 0.93
C SER A 116 -0.60 12.37 0.10
N GLY A 117 -0.59 13.60 0.61
CA GLY A 117 -1.13 14.78 -0.08
C GLY A 117 -2.61 15.01 0.21
N ALA A 118 -2.95 16.23 0.63
CA ALA A 118 -4.31 16.59 1.04
C ALA A 118 -5.29 16.57 -0.15
N ASP A 119 -4.84 16.95 -1.34
CA ASP A 119 -5.67 16.96 -2.55
C ASP A 119 -6.07 15.54 -2.95
N LEU A 120 -5.10 14.61 -2.98
CA LEU A 120 -5.37 13.20 -3.20
C LEU A 120 -6.29 12.62 -2.12
N HIS A 121 -6.03 12.90 -0.85
CA HIS A 121 -6.88 12.44 0.25
C HIS A 121 -8.34 12.88 0.08
N ASN A 122 -8.57 14.13 -0.31
CA ASN A 122 -9.91 14.68 -0.54
C ASN A 122 -10.56 14.18 -1.83
N ALA A 123 -9.79 13.59 -2.74
CA ALA A 123 -10.27 13.04 -4.01
C ALA A 123 -10.59 11.54 -3.95
N ILE A 124 -10.45 10.88 -2.79
CA ILE A 124 -10.84 9.48 -2.60
C ILE A 124 -12.31 9.41 -2.23
N GLU A 125 -13.07 8.53 -2.88
CA GLU A 125 -14.46 8.27 -2.54
C GLU A 125 -14.54 7.73 -1.09
N PRO A 126 -15.32 8.34 -0.19
CA PRO A 126 -15.43 7.91 1.20
C PRO A 126 -15.80 6.43 1.31
N ASP A 127 -15.17 5.73 2.25
CA ASP A 127 -15.40 4.31 2.53
C ASP A 127 -15.13 3.35 1.34
N SER A 128 -14.47 3.81 0.28
CA SER A 128 -14.14 2.98 -0.88
C SER A 128 -12.95 2.05 -0.64
N ALA A 129 -11.99 2.48 0.20
CA ALA A 129 -10.80 1.71 0.53
C ALA A 129 -11.17 0.44 1.32
N LYS A 130 -10.96 -0.75 0.74
CA LYS A 130 -11.36 -2.03 1.34
C LYS A 130 -10.67 -3.23 0.72
N VAL A 131 -10.87 -4.39 1.32
CA VAL A 131 -10.49 -5.68 0.74
C VAL A 131 -11.60 -6.22 -0.16
N PHE A 132 -11.24 -6.64 -1.37
CA PHE A 132 -12.11 -7.36 -2.28
C PHE A 132 -12.04 -8.87 -2.02
N ASN A 133 -12.93 -9.36 -1.18
CA ASN A 133 -13.04 -10.80 -0.92
C ASN A 133 -13.71 -11.52 -2.12
N PHE A 134 -12.90 -11.85 -3.14
CA PHE A 134 -13.36 -12.52 -4.35
C PHE A 134 -13.91 -13.93 -4.08
N GLN A 135 -13.44 -14.62 -3.04
CA GLN A 135 -13.97 -15.92 -2.63
C GLN A 135 -15.45 -15.80 -2.27
N LYS A 136 -15.80 -14.82 -1.42
CA LYS A 136 -17.17 -14.53 -1.02
C LYS A 136 -17.99 -14.00 -2.18
N GLN A 137 -17.46 -13.03 -2.94
CA GLN A 137 -18.15 -12.40 -4.05
C GLN A 137 -18.59 -13.41 -5.12
N TYR A 138 -17.70 -14.34 -5.47
CA TYR A 138 -17.94 -15.33 -6.51
C TYR A 138 -18.35 -16.71 -5.97
N LYS A 139 -18.54 -16.83 -4.65
CA LYS A 139 -18.95 -18.08 -3.97
C LYS A 139 -18.02 -19.26 -4.28
N LEU A 140 -16.73 -19.00 -4.27
CA LEU A 140 -15.70 -20.01 -4.52
C LEU A 140 -15.50 -20.90 -3.29
N THR A 141 -15.17 -22.17 -3.51
CA THR A 141 -14.61 -22.99 -2.44
C THR A 141 -13.23 -22.47 -2.03
N GLN A 142 -12.75 -22.87 -0.86
CA GLN A 142 -11.39 -22.53 -0.42
C GLN A 142 -10.32 -22.93 -1.44
N GLU A 143 -10.44 -24.12 -2.01
CA GLU A 143 -9.51 -24.64 -3.02
C GLU A 143 -9.55 -23.78 -4.29
N GLN A 144 -10.73 -23.40 -4.75
CA GLN A 144 -10.89 -22.53 -5.92
C GLN A 144 -10.32 -21.13 -5.67
N ALA A 145 -10.51 -20.58 -4.47
CA ALA A 145 -9.96 -19.27 -4.14
C ALA A 145 -8.43 -19.30 -4.09
N LEU A 146 -7.85 -20.29 -3.40
CA LEU A 146 -6.39 -20.49 -3.33
C LEU A 146 -5.77 -20.81 -4.69
N ALA A 147 -6.53 -21.37 -5.63
CA ALA A 147 -6.07 -21.56 -7.01
C ALA A 147 -5.97 -20.25 -7.80
N VAL A 148 -6.64 -19.18 -7.36
CA VAL A 148 -6.50 -17.83 -7.93
C VAL A 148 -5.33 -17.10 -7.27
N SER A 149 -5.34 -17.02 -5.94
CA SER A 149 -4.35 -16.30 -5.13
C SER A 149 -4.49 -16.70 -3.66
N ASP A 150 -3.42 -16.55 -2.89
CA ASP A 150 -3.43 -16.59 -1.43
C ASP A 150 -3.65 -15.20 -0.78
N HIS A 151 -3.73 -14.13 -1.59
CA HIS A 151 -4.05 -12.76 -1.19
C HIS A 151 -5.33 -12.26 -1.86
N TYR A 152 -6.13 -11.50 -1.12
CA TYR A 152 -7.22 -10.70 -1.66
C TYR A 152 -6.70 -9.35 -2.17
N PRO A 153 -7.27 -8.80 -3.25
CA PRO A 153 -7.00 -7.42 -3.63
C PRO A 153 -7.42 -6.44 -2.53
N VAL A 154 -6.61 -5.42 -2.32
CA VAL A 154 -7.04 -4.16 -1.68
C VAL A 154 -7.38 -3.16 -2.79
N GLU A 155 -8.48 -2.45 -2.63
CA GLU A 155 -9.02 -1.52 -3.64
C GLU A 155 -9.38 -0.17 -3.01
N LEU A 156 -9.39 0.88 -3.83
CA LEU A 156 -9.92 2.21 -3.52
C LEU A 156 -10.59 2.78 -4.77
N GLU A 157 -11.49 3.75 -4.61
CA GLU A 157 -12.08 4.50 -5.72
C GLU A 157 -11.71 5.99 -5.61
N LEU A 158 -11.34 6.59 -6.74
CA LEU A 158 -11.15 8.03 -6.85
C LEU A 158 -12.45 8.69 -7.32
N MET A 159 -12.80 9.82 -6.73
CA MET A 159 -13.95 10.63 -7.11
C MET A 159 -13.85 11.06 -8.57
N SER A 160 -14.96 10.93 -9.29
CA SER A 160 -15.09 11.49 -10.65
C SER A 160 -15.22 13.02 -10.60
N ALA A 161 -14.65 13.70 -11.59
CA ALA A 161 -14.76 15.16 -11.77
C ALA A 161 -16.15 15.60 -12.28
#